data_AF-A0A1Z5L7P2-F1
#
_entry.id   AF-A0A1Z5L7P2-F1
#
_cell.length_a   1.000
_cell.length_b   1.000
_cell.length_c   1.000
_cell.angle_alpha   90.00
_cell.angle_beta   90.00
_cell.angle_gamma   90.00
#
_symmetry.space_group_name_H-M   'P 1'
#
loop_
_entity.id
_entity.type
_entity.pdbx_description
1 polymer ?
#
loop_
_entity_poly.entity_id
_entity_poly.type
_entity_poly.pdbx_seq_one_letter_code
_entity_poly.pdbx_strand_id
1 'polypeptide(L)'
;MQSDSLVSAFLCFTLVSTLASASRCVMRGHCGHDEDLDKAVPCKVDHEPKPLLSSNWDLLSEVCPDIAAALGPDRRTCCDVEQLQALKDDLQQPIDLGMKDSPRCLKNFRNIFCQILCSPRQSDFVKVVTAKNNTMGLPYATEAVYAVSEKFAKGSYDSCKNVKVKKILNMMYFMCGWTCNANKWFTFLGSTSSEGGYSPYKIDFRIVEDSKVKVHGTDLKPMYVDLA
;
A
#
# COMPACT_ATOMS: atom_id res chain seq x y z
N MET A 1 -22.89 -10.91 71.28
CA MET A 1 -23.33 -9.65 70.65
C MET A 1 -22.34 -9.36 69.53
N GLN A 2 -22.85 -9.37 68.30
CA GLN A 2 -22.15 -9.22 67.03
C GLN A 2 -21.56 -7.81 66.85
N SER A 3 -20.48 -7.74 66.08
CA SER A 3 -20.18 -6.61 65.18
C SER A 3 -18.98 -6.98 64.29
N ASP A 4 -19.22 -7.84 63.30
CA ASP A 4 -18.29 -8.06 62.18
C ASP A 4 -18.26 -6.80 61.29
N SER A 5 -17.10 -6.15 61.17
CA SER A 5 -16.87 -5.09 60.17
C SER A 5 -16.08 -5.67 58.99
N LEU A 6 -16.81 -6.09 57.96
CA LEU A 6 -16.28 -6.46 56.65
C LEU A 6 -15.99 -5.18 55.85
N VAL A 7 -14.72 -4.79 55.76
CA VAL A 7 -14.25 -3.76 54.83
C VAL A 7 -14.14 -4.38 53.44
N SER A 8 -15.18 -4.19 52.62
CA SER A 8 -15.22 -4.61 51.22
C SER A 8 -14.35 -3.67 50.36
N ALA A 9 -13.11 -4.08 50.08
CA ALA A 9 -12.23 -3.38 49.16
C ALA A 9 -12.70 -3.63 47.71
N PHE A 10 -13.45 -2.68 47.15
CA PHE A 10 -13.77 -2.67 45.72
C PHE A 10 -12.51 -2.29 44.93
N LEU A 11 -11.85 -3.30 44.34
CA LEU A 11 -10.83 -3.12 43.31
C LEU A 11 -11.49 -2.58 42.04
N CYS A 12 -11.49 -1.26 41.89
CA CYS A 12 -11.89 -0.60 40.66
C CYS A 12 -10.77 -0.76 39.62
N PHE A 13 -10.80 -1.87 38.87
CA PHE A 13 -9.95 -2.03 37.68
C PHE A 13 -10.41 -1.03 36.61
N THR A 14 -9.80 0.16 36.59
CA THR A 14 -9.97 1.10 35.49
C THR A 14 -9.32 0.49 34.25
N LEU A 15 -10.15 -0.05 33.36
CA LEU A 15 -9.74 -0.45 32.01
C LEU A 15 -9.37 0.83 31.26
N VAL A 16 -8.08 1.20 31.30
CA VAL A 16 -7.53 2.23 30.42
C VAL A 16 -7.49 1.60 29.03
N SER A 17 -8.61 1.71 28.32
CA SER A 17 -8.66 1.44 26.90
C SER A 17 -7.73 2.44 26.23
N THR A 18 -6.49 2.04 25.93
CA THR A 18 -5.65 2.79 25.02
C THR A 18 -6.41 2.89 23.71
N LEU A 19 -7.00 4.05 23.42
CA LEU A 19 -7.53 4.39 22.11
C LEU A 19 -6.33 4.44 21.16
N ALA A 20 -5.90 3.27 20.69
CA ALA A 20 -5.09 3.20 19.49
C ALA A 20 -5.94 3.84 18.40
N SER A 21 -5.54 5.03 17.93
CA SER A 21 -6.21 5.69 16.82
C SER A 21 -6.30 4.68 15.68
N ALA A 22 -7.52 4.28 15.33
CA ALA A 22 -7.74 3.34 14.25
C ALA A 22 -7.12 3.91 12.97
N SER A 23 -6.27 3.14 12.30
CA SER A 23 -5.72 3.57 11.02
C SER A 23 -6.85 3.79 10.01
N ARG A 24 -6.66 4.77 9.13
CA ARG A 24 -7.67 5.27 8.18
C ARG A 24 -7.19 5.05 6.74
N CYS A 25 -8.13 5.17 5.81
CA CYS A 25 -7.82 5.29 4.39
C CYS A 25 -7.53 6.75 4.05
N VAL A 26 -6.42 6.97 3.35
CA VAL A 26 -6.03 8.24 2.73
C VAL A 26 -6.41 8.29 1.24
N MET A 27 -6.63 7.14 0.61
CA MET A 27 -7.08 7.00 -0.77
C MET A 27 -8.08 5.84 -0.93
N ARG A 28 -9.13 6.04 -1.74
CA ARG A 28 -10.13 5.03 -2.11
C ARG A 28 -10.95 5.48 -3.33
N GLY A 29 -11.31 4.55 -4.20
CA GLY A 29 -12.06 4.81 -5.43
C GLY A 29 -11.26 5.62 -6.45
N HIS A 30 -11.91 5.98 -7.56
CA HIS A 30 -11.28 6.73 -8.66
C HIS A 30 -11.93 8.10 -8.81
N CYS A 31 -11.13 9.16 -8.76
CA CYS A 31 -11.61 10.54 -8.89
C CYS A 31 -10.83 11.38 -9.90
N GLY A 32 -9.67 10.90 -10.36
CA GLY A 32 -8.88 11.52 -11.42
C GLY A 32 -8.50 10.50 -12.49
N HIS A 33 -7.81 10.98 -13.51
CA HIS A 33 -7.35 10.18 -14.63
C HIS A 33 -6.03 10.76 -15.13
N ASP A 34 -5.07 9.88 -15.43
CA ASP A 34 -3.83 10.22 -16.11
C ASP A 34 -4.01 9.91 -17.60
N GLU A 35 -4.10 10.97 -18.41
CA GLU A 35 -4.40 10.87 -19.85
C GLU A 35 -3.27 10.21 -20.65
N ASP A 36 -2.02 10.31 -20.18
CA ASP A 36 -0.86 9.75 -20.89
C ASP A 36 -0.80 8.22 -20.76
N LEU A 37 -1.15 7.71 -19.58
CA LEU A 37 -1.14 6.28 -19.27
C LEU A 37 -2.51 5.61 -19.44
N ASP A 38 -3.57 6.39 -19.65
CA ASP A 38 -4.97 5.94 -19.62
C ASP A 38 -5.31 5.20 -18.31
N LYS A 39 -4.91 5.78 -17.18
CA LYS A 39 -5.02 5.15 -15.86
C LYS A 39 -5.79 6.00 -14.87
N ALA A 40 -6.66 5.34 -14.11
CA ALA A 40 -7.44 6.02 -13.08
C ALA A 40 -6.58 6.40 -11.86
N VAL A 41 -6.80 7.60 -11.33
CA VAL A 41 -6.11 8.16 -10.18
C VAL A 41 -7.03 8.12 -8.96
N PRO A 42 -6.54 7.67 -7.79
CA PRO A 42 -7.42 7.46 -6.66
C PRO A 42 -7.92 8.77 -6.03
N CYS A 43 -9.14 8.73 -5.48
CA CYS A 43 -9.65 9.84 -4.69
C CYS A 43 -8.82 10.01 -3.42
N LYS A 44 -8.60 11.26 -2.99
CA LYS A 44 -8.10 11.55 -1.64
C LYS A 44 -9.28 11.47 -0.68
N VAL A 45 -9.16 10.63 0.34
CA VAL A 45 -10.21 10.44 1.35
C VAL A 45 -9.62 10.50 2.76
N ASP A 46 -10.50 10.59 3.75
CA ASP A 46 -10.13 10.46 5.15
C ASP A 46 -11.28 9.77 5.91
N HIS A 47 -11.37 8.45 5.75
CA HIS A 47 -12.42 7.64 6.38
C HIS A 47 -11.87 6.28 6.83
N GLU A 48 -12.61 5.61 7.71
CA GLU A 48 -12.28 4.23 8.11
C GLU A 48 -12.33 3.27 6.91
N PRO A 49 -11.50 2.20 6.88
CA PRO A 49 -11.62 1.13 5.90
C PRO A 49 -13.05 0.64 5.77
N LYS A 50 -13.51 0.31 4.55
CA LYS A 50 -14.89 -0.12 4.30
C LYS A 50 -14.94 -1.62 3.99
N PRO A 51 -16.02 -2.34 4.37
CA PRO A 51 -16.17 -3.75 4.00
C PRO A 51 -16.11 -3.93 2.48
N LEU A 52 -15.34 -4.92 2.02
CA LEU A 52 -15.44 -5.41 0.65
C LEU A 52 -16.59 -6.42 0.55
N LEU A 53 -17.41 -6.31 -0.49
CA LEU A 53 -18.50 -7.27 -0.72
C LEU A 53 -17.96 -8.69 -0.83
N SER A 54 -18.70 -9.65 -0.29
CA SER A 54 -18.30 -11.07 -0.26
C SER A 54 -18.06 -11.64 -1.67
N SER A 55 -18.83 -11.20 -2.66
CA SER A 55 -18.67 -11.57 -4.08
C SER A 55 -17.32 -11.18 -4.68
N ASN A 56 -16.62 -10.22 -4.07
CA ASN A 56 -15.36 -9.67 -4.58
C ASN A 56 -14.14 -10.24 -3.83
N TRP A 57 -14.37 -11.18 -2.92
CA TRP A 57 -13.32 -11.78 -2.10
C TRP A 57 -12.33 -12.63 -2.90
N ASP A 58 -12.83 -13.34 -3.91
CA ASP A 58 -12.00 -14.18 -4.76
C ASP A 58 -11.02 -13.31 -5.55
N LEU A 59 -11.48 -12.15 -6.05
CA LEU A 59 -10.61 -11.17 -6.71
C LEU A 59 -9.55 -10.62 -5.76
N LEU A 60 -9.92 -10.25 -4.53
CA LEU A 60 -8.94 -9.79 -3.54
C LEU A 60 -7.92 -10.88 -3.20
N SER A 61 -8.37 -12.12 -3.06
CA SER A 61 -7.50 -13.27 -2.74
C SER A 61 -6.56 -13.61 -3.89
N GLU A 62 -6.99 -13.43 -5.13
CA GLU A 62 -6.16 -13.57 -6.33
C GLU A 62 -5.09 -12.46 -6.40
N VAL A 63 -5.52 -11.20 -6.31
CA VAL A 63 -4.68 -10.03 -6.58
C VAL A 63 -3.77 -9.70 -5.38
N CYS A 64 -4.32 -9.74 -4.16
CA CYS A 64 -3.64 -9.33 -2.92
C CYS A 64 -3.83 -10.37 -1.79
N PRO A 65 -3.35 -11.61 -1.93
CA PRO A 65 -3.58 -12.68 -0.96
C PRO A 65 -3.02 -12.38 0.44
N ASP A 66 -1.90 -11.67 0.56
CA ASP A 66 -1.34 -11.32 1.87
C ASP A 66 -2.25 -10.32 2.62
N ILE A 67 -2.92 -9.42 1.88
CA ILE A 67 -3.98 -8.57 2.45
C ILE A 67 -5.16 -9.44 2.83
N ALA A 68 -5.66 -10.28 1.92
CA ALA A 68 -6.80 -11.15 2.16
C ALA A 68 -6.60 -12.03 3.41
N ALA A 69 -5.41 -12.63 3.58
CA ALA A 69 -5.09 -13.47 4.72
C ALA A 69 -5.00 -12.71 6.05
N ALA A 70 -4.66 -11.42 6.02
CA ALA A 70 -4.51 -10.58 7.22
C ALA A 70 -5.82 -9.90 7.66
N LEU A 71 -6.87 -9.93 6.84
CA LEU A 71 -8.13 -9.26 7.15
C LEU A 71 -8.95 -10.03 8.19
N GLY A 72 -9.56 -9.27 9.10
CA GLY A 72 -10.53 -9.80 10.06
C GLY A 72 -11.89 -10.14 9.43
N PRO A 73 -12.86 -10.60 10.24
CA PRO A 73 -14.18 -11.06 9.78
C PRO A 73 -14.93 -10.06 8.90
N ASP A 74 -14.82 -8.77 9.21
CA ASP A 74 -15.53 -7.69 8.50
C ASP A 74 -14.87 -7.29 7.16
N ARG A 75 -13.72 -7.92 6.81
CA ARG A 75 -13.02 -7.78 5.52
C ARG A 75 -12.92 -6.32 5.04
N ARG A 76 -12.50 -5.43 5.94
CA ARG A 76 -12.44 -3.99 5.67
C ARG A 76 -11.16 -3.60 4.95
N THR A 77 -11.26 -2.90 3.83
CA THR A 77 -10.14 -2.51 2.97
C THR A 77 -10.18 -1.01 2.67
N CYS A 78 -9.05 -0.49 2.18
CA CYS A 78 -9.01 0.85 1.60
C CYS A 78 -9.28 0.90 0.09
N CYS A 79 -9.37 -0.24 -0.59
CA CYS A 79 -9.75 -0.32 -2.00
C CYS A 79 -11.19 -0.82 -2.23
N ASP A 80 -11.82 -0.38 -3.31
CA ASP A 80 -13.04 -0.99 -3.85
C ASP A 80 -12.71 -2.01 -4.96
N VAL A 81 -13.76 -2.56 -5.60
CA VAL A 81 -13.60 -3.63 -6.59
C VAL A 81 -13.03 -3.09 -7.89
N GLU A 82 -13.35 -1.86 -8.26
CA GLU A 82 -12.83 -1.16 -9.42
C GLU A 82 -11.31 -0.97 -9.29
N GLN A 83 -10.83 -0.54 -8.12
CA GLN A 83 -9.40 -0.43 -7.84
C GLN A 83 -8.69 -1.79 -7.86
N LEU A 84 -9.34 -2.87 -7.40
CA LEU A 84 -8.79 -4.22 -7.47
C LEU A 84 -8.68 -4.72 -8.92
N GLN A 85 -9.69 -4.45 -9.74
CA GLN A 85 -9.67 -4.81 -11.15
C GLN A 85 -8.56 -4.04 -11.90
N ALA A 86 -8.46 -2.72 -11.67
CA ALA A 86 -7.39 -1.91 -12.24
C ALA A 86 -6.00 -2.43 -11.81
N LEU A 87 -5.82 -2.80 -10.54
CA LEU A 87 -4.56 -3.38 -10.07
C LEU A 87 -4.27 -4.73 -10.73
N LYS A 88 -5.28 -5.58 -10.94
CA LYS A 88 -5.13 -6.86 -11.64
C LYS A 88 -4.62 -6.64 -13.06
N ASP A 89 -5.23 -5.71 -13.78
CA ASP A 89 -4.88 -5.38 -15.16
C ASP A 89 -3.46 -4.79 -15.25
N ASP A 90 -3.11 -3.88 -14.32
CA ASP A 90 -1.77 -3.29 -14.21
C ASP A 90 -0.66 -4.32 -13.91
N LEU A 91 -0.97 -5.35 -13.10
CA LEU A 91 -0.01 -6.40 -12.76
C LEU A 91 0.20 -7.40 -13.92
N GLN A 92 -0.71 -7.47 -14.90
CA GLN A 92 -0.62 -8.43 -16.00
C GLN A 92 0.65 -8.24 -16.83
N GLN A 93 1.00 -7.00 -17.15
CA GLN A 93 2.19 -6.69 -17.93
C GLN A 93 3.51 -7.20 -17.28
N PRO A 94 3.86 -6.86 -16.03
CA PRO A 94 5.06 -7.38 -15.39
C PRO A 94 5.02 -8.90 -15.19
N ILE A 95 3.84 -9.49 -14.96
CA ILE A 95 3.65 -10.95 -14.91
C ILE A 95 4.08 -11.59 -16.24
N ASP A 96 3.53 -11.12 -17.36
CA ASP A 96 3.78 -11.67 -18.69
C ASP A 96 5.20 -11.45 -19.18
N LEU A 97 5.80 -10.31 -18.80
CA LEU A 97 7.17 -10.00 -19.15
C LEU A 97 8.20 -10.87 -18.42
N GLY A 98 7.84 -11.53 -17.32
CA GLY A 98 8.71 -12.55 -16.72
C GLY A 98 8.54 -12.78 -15.23
N MET A 99 7.74 -11.98 -14.50
CA MET A 99 7.56 -12.21 -13.06
C MET A 99 6.80 -13.52 -12.77
N LYS A 100 6.03 -14.05 -13.73
CA LYS A 100 5.40 -15.38 -13.60
C LYS A 100 6.39 -16.52 -13.33
N ASP A 101 7.64 -16.37 -13.76
CA ASP A 101 8.70 -17.36 -13.57
C ASP A 101 9.42 -17.21 -12.21
N SER A 102 9.07 -16.19 -11.40
CA SER A 102 9.65 -15.93 -10.08
C SER A 102 8.56 -15.62 -9.05
N PRO A 103 7.96 -16.64 -8.41
CA PRO A 103 6.86 -16.46 -7.45
C PRO A 103 7.19 -15.53 -6.27
N ARG A 104 8.44 -15.57 -5.78
CA ARG A 104 8.89 -14.67 -4.70
C ARG A 104 8.93 -13.21 -5.15
N CYS A 105 9.44 -12.95 -6.36
CA CYS A 105 9.41 -11.61 -6.94
C CYS A 105 7.97 -11.12 -7.09
N LEU A 106 7.11 -11.92 -7.71
CA LEU A 106 5.73 -11.54 -7.95
C LEU A 106 4.99 -11.23 -6.63
N LYS A 107 5.16 -12.07 -5.60
CA LYS A 107 4.57 -11.85 -4.27
C LYS A 107 5.04 -10.52 -3.67
N ASN A 108 6.35 -10.26 -3.65
CA ASN A 108 6.88 -9.03 -3.05
C ASN A 108 6.50 -7.78 -3.87
N PHE A 109 6.55 -7.87 -5.20
CA PHE A 109 6.19 -6.80 -6.13
C PHE A 109 4.73 -6.37 -5.98
N ARG A 110 3.78 -7.31 -6.02
CA ARG A 110 2.35 -6.97 -5.83
C ARG A 110 2.10 -6.39 -4.45
N ASN A 111 2.82 -6.83 -3.41
CA ASN A 111 2.66 -6.32 -2.04
C ASN A 111 3.00 -4.84 -1.92
N ILE A 112 3.89 -4.30 -2.76
CA ILE A 112 4.15 -2.85 -2.81
C ILE A 112 2.83 -2.11 -3.07
N PHE A 113 2.10 -2.52 -4.12
CA PHE A 113 0.86 -1.89 -4.57
C PHE A 113 -0.36 -2.27 -3.74
N CYS A 114 -0.50 -3.54 -3.35
CA CYS A 114 -1.58 -4.00 -2.47
C CYS A 114 -1.59 -3.25 -1.15
N GLN A 115 -0.43 -2.94 -0.57
CA GLN A 115 -0.36 -2.20 0.69
C GLN A 115 -0.78 -0.74 0.54
N ILE A 116 -0.31 -0.02 -0.51
CA ILE A 116 -0.75 1.37 -0.73
C ILE A 116 -2.20 1.48 -1.18
N LEU A 117 -2.78 0.49 -1.87
CA LEU A 117 -4.16 0.58 -2.37
C LEU A 117 -5.18 0.00 -1.40
N CYS A 118 -4.92 -1.20 -0.85
CA CYS A 118 -5.95 -2.00 -0.19
C CYS A 118 -5.79 -2.14 1.32
N SER A 119 -4.60 -1.89 1.87
CA SER A 119 -4.35 -2.08 3.30
C SER A 119 -5.32 -1.26 4.16
N PRO A 120 -5.97 -1.85 5.17
CA PRO A 120 -6.77 -1.08 6.13
C PRO A 120 -5.91 -0.12 6.97
N ARG A 121 -4.57 -0.28 6.90
CA ARG A 121 -3.60 0.52 7.63
C ARG A 121 -2.92 1.61 6.79
N GLN A 122 -3.55 2.03 5.69
CA GLN A 122 -2.94 2.92 4.70
C GLN A 122 -2.34 4.21 5.32
N SER A 123 -3.07 4.87 6.25
CA SER A 123 -2.57 6.08 6.90
C SER A 123 -1.35 5.90 7.81
N ASP A 124 -1.02 4.66 8.20
CA ASP A 124 0.19 4.39 8.98
C ASP A 124 1.45 4.68 8.16
N PHE A 125 1.41 4.46 6.85
CA PHE A 125 2.59 4.49 5.98
C PHE A 125 2.42 5.30 4.69
N VAL A 126 1.22 5.80 4.39
CA VAL A 126 0.94 6.64 3.21
C VAL A 126 0.35 7.99 3.62
N LYS A 127 0.78 9.06 2.97
CA LYS A 127 0.20 10.40 3.09
C LYS A 127 0.04 11.04 1.72
N VAL A 128 -1.19 11.43 1.37
CA VAL A 128 -1.42 12.30 0.20
C VAL A 128 -0.94 13.71 0.55
N VAL A 129 0.07 14.20 -0.16
CA VAL A 129 0.70 15.51 0.09
C VAL A 129 0.18 16.60 -0.85
N THR A 130 -0.14 16.25 -2.09
CA THR A 130 -0.82 17.15 -3.04
C THR A 130 -2.03 16.48 -3.67
N ALA A 131 -3.06 17.28 -3.94
CA ALA A 131 -4.29 16.83 -4.55
C ALA A 131 -4.89 17.95 -5.41
N LYS A 132 -5.69 17.55 -6.40
CA LYS A 132 -6.51 18.44 -7.23
C LYS A 132 -7.96 17.98 -7.17
N ASN A 133 -8.88 18.85 -7.57
CA ASN A 133 -10.31 18.50 -7.69
C ASN A 133 -10.65 18.20 -9.15
N ASN A 134 -11.52 17.21 -9.37
CA ASN A 134 -12.13 16.98 -10.67
C ASN A 134 -13.28 17.97 -10.94
N THR A 135 -13.95 17.84 -12.09
CA THR A 135 -15.07 18.70 -12.51
C THR A 135 -16.27 18.66 -11.56
N MET A 136 -16.42 17.58 -10.78
CA MET A 136 -17.46 17.42 -9.75
C MET A 136 -17.01 17.88 -8.36
N GLY A 137 -15.80 18.44 -8.24
CA GLY A 137 -15.25 18.89 -6.96
C GLY A 137 -14.69 17.79 -6.06
N LEU A 138 -14.59 16.55 -6.55
CA LEU A 138 -14.01 15.44 -5.77
C LEU A 138 -12.47 15.48 -5.83
N PRO A 139 -11.76 15.43 -4.69
CA PRO A 139 -10.31 15.50 -4.66
C PRO A 139 -9.68 14.16 -5.08
N TYR A 140 -8.65 14.21 -5.91
CA TYR A 140 -7.81 13.08 -6.28
C TYR A 140 -6.34 13.36 -5.98
N ALA A 141 -5.57 12.32 -5.66
CA ALA A 141 -4.17 12.44 -5.30
C ALA A 141 -3.31 12.78 -6.53
N THR A 142 -2.46 13.81 -6.44
CA THR A 142 -1.43 14.07 -7.47
C THR A 142 -0.05 13.67 -6.99
N GLU A 143 0.16 13.63 -5.68
CA GLU A 143 1.37 13.13 -5.05
C GLU A 143 1.05 12.51 -3.69
N ALA A 144 1.60 11.33 -3.43
CA ALA A 144 1.58 10.69 -2.14
C ALA A 144 3.00 10.31 -1.70
N VAL A 145 3.29 10.48 -0.42
CA VAL A 145 4.49 9.92 0.21
C VAL A 145 4.14 8.54 0.76
N TYR A 146 5.01 7.56 0.49
CA TYR A 146 4.87 6.19 0.96
C TYR A 146 6.15 5.75 1.69
N ALA A 147 6.06 5.65 3.02
CA ALA A 147 7.15 5.15 3.85
C ALA A 147 7.24 3.62 3.77
N VAL A 148 8.42 3.09 3.43
CA VAL A 148 8.67 1.66 3.25
C VAL A 148 9.92 1.26 4.03
N SER A 149 9.88 0.13 4.73
CA SER A 149 11.06 -0.37 5.45
C SER A 149 12.18 -0.74 4.48
N GLU A 150 13.43 -0.44 4.86
CA GLU A 150 14.60 -0.72 4.04
C GLU A 150 14.77 -2.22 3.80
N LYS A 151 14.49 -3.02 4.84
CA LYS A 151 14.50 -4.49 4.75
C LYS A 151 13.53 -5.00 3.68
N PHE A 152 12.29 -4.52 3.66
CA PHE A 152 11.32 -4.93 2.65
C PHE A 152 11.72 -4.43 1.25
N ALA A 153 12.17 -3.18 1.12
CA ALA A 153 12.55 -2.61 -0.16
C ALA A 153 13.74 -3.35 -0.80
N LYS A 154 14.82 -3.57 -0.04
CA LYS A 154 16.00 -4.34 -0.49
C LYS A 154 15.64 -5.78 -0.79
N GLY A 155 14.90 -6.46 0.09
CA GLY A 155 14.49 -7.85 -0.13
C GLY A 155 13.59 -8.03 -1.35
N SER A 156 12.66 -7.10 -1.58
CA SER A 156 11.80 -7.08 -2.77
C SER A 156 12.64 -6.92 -4.03
N TYR A 157 13.57 -5.96 -4.05
CA TYR A 157 14.50 -5.78 -5.17
C TYR A 157 15.34 -7.04 -5.40
N ASP A 158 15.92 -7.62 -4.35
CA ASP A 158 16.76 -8.81 -4.45
C ASP A 158 16.00 -10.04 -4.97
N SER A 159 14.70 -10.14 -4.65
CA SER A 159 13.84 -11.20 -5.18
C SER A 159 13.57 -11.06 -6.67
N CYS A 160 13.65 -9.84 -7.21
CA CYS A 160 13.33 -9.51 -8.60
C CYS A 160 14.55 -9.22 -9.49
N LYS A 161 15.74 -8.96 -8.93
CA LYS A 161 16.91 -8.45 -9.67
C LYS A 161 17.44 -9.35 -10.79
N ASN A 162 17.04 -10.62 -10.80
CA ASN A 162 17.46 -11.61 -11.81
C ASN A 162 16.32 -12.01 -12.77
N VAL A 163 15.12 -11.44 -12.62
CA VAL A 163 13.99 -11.70 -13.53
C VAL A 163 14.36 -11.26 -14.94
N LYS A 164 14.07 -12.10 -15.93
CA LYS A 164 14.42 -11.88 -17.33
C LYS A 164 13.20 -11.58 -18.18
N VAL A 165 13.28 -10.54 -18.98
CA VAL A 165 12.34 -10.24 -20.05
C VAL A 165 12.69 -11.05 -21.29
N LYS A 166 11.71 -11.83 -21.79
CA LYS A 166 11.87 -12.73 -22.95
C LYS A 166 13.11 -13.65 -22.83
N LYS A 167 13.50 -14.02 -21.60
CA LYS A 167 14.70 -14.83 -21.26
C LYS A 167 16.06 -14.23 -21.64
N ILE A 168 16.12 -12.98 -22.12
CA ILE A 168 17.37 -12.39 -22.65
C ILE A 168 17.83 -11.24 -21.75
N LEU A 169 16.95 -10.29 -21.45
CA LEU A 169 17.32 -9.02 -20.82
C LEU A 169 16.86 -8.96 -19.37
N ASN A 170 17.60 -8.27 -18.51
CA ASN A 170 17.22 -8.11 -17.11
C ASN A 170 16.03 -7.14 -16.98
N MET A 171 14.97 -7.52 -16.27
CA MET A 171 13.82 -6.65 -16.01
C MET A 171 14.25 -5.32 -15.36
N MET A 172 15.16 -5.37 -14.38
CA MET A 172 15.65 -4.16 -13.69
C MET A 172 16.33 -3.17 -14.63
N TYR A 173 16.95 -3.66 -15.70
CA TYR A 173 17.57 -2.78 -16.69
C TYR A 173 16.52 -1.90 -17.39
N PHE A 174 15.37 -2.46 -17.75
CA PHE A 174 14.27 -1.70 -18.36
C PHE A 174 13.65 -0.68 -17.41
N MET A 175 13.61 -1.00 -16.11
CA MET A 175 12.95 -0.15 -15.12
C MET A 175 13.86 1.00 -14.65
N CYS A 176 15.14 0.74 -14.42
CA CYS A 176 16.01 1.69 -13.71
C CYS A 176 17.46 1.71 -14.22
N GLY A 177 17.72 1.09 -15.37
CA GLY A 177 19.01 1.13 -16.07
C GLY A 177 20.10 0.25 -15.44
N TRP A 178 21.34 0.43 -15.93
CA TRP A 178 22.50 -0.41 -15.58
C TRP A 178 22.91 -0.37 -14.12
N THR A 179 22.69 0.76 -13.44
CA THR A 179 23.08 0.96 -12.03
C THR A 179 21.88 0.82 -11.09
N CYS A 180 20.87 0.04 -11.52
CA CYS A 180 19.66 -0.13 -10.73
C CYS A 180 19.94 -0.77 -9.38
N ASN A 181 19.35 -0.19 -8.33
CA ASN A 181 19.33 -0.70 -6.97
C ASN A 181 17.91 -0.50 -6.40
N ALA A 182 17.67 -0.94 -5.16
CA ALA A 182 16.36 -0.83 -4.53
C ALA A 182 15.80 0.60 -4.57
N ASN A 183 16.60 1.62 -4.22
CA ASN A 183 16.15 3.01 -4.26
C ASN A 183 15.71 3.44 -5.66
N LYS A 184 16.55 3.24 -6.68
CA LYS A 184 16.22 3.62 -8.07
C LYS A 184 15.00 2.86 -8.62
N TRP A 185 14.87 1.59 -8.25
CA TRP A 185 13.73 0.79 -8.65
C TRP A 185 12.43 1.33 -8.05
N PHE A 186 12.39 1.58 -6.74
CA PHE A 186 11.22 2.19 -6.09
C PHE A 186 10.94 3.60 -6.61
N THR A 187 11.96 4.42 -6.88
CA THR A 187 11.78 5.71 -7.55
C THR A 187 11.08 5.55 -8.89
N PHE A 188 11.49 4.59 -9.72
CA PHE A 188 10.83 4.31 -11.00
C PHE A 188 9.36 3.89 -10.81
N LEU A 189 9.08 2.99 -9.85
CA LEU A 189 7.71 2.54 -9.57
C LEU A 189 6.75 3.68 -9.19
N GLY A 190 7.28 4.75 -8.59
CA GLY A 190 6.50 5.91 -8.18
C GLY A 190 6.58 7.11 -9.12
N SER A 191 7.29 6.99 -10.24
CA SER A 191 7.47 8.08 -11.20
C SER A 191 6.32 8.15 -12.19
N THR A 192 5.89 9.36 -12.53
CA THR A 192 4.85 9.62 -13.55
C THR A 192 5.38 9.44 -14.96
N SER A 193 4.50 9.44 -15.97
CA SER A 193 4.86 9.44 -17.40
C SER A 193 5.91 10.51 -17.73
N SER A 194 5.70 11.73 -17.24
CA SER A 194 6.58 12.89 -17.40
C SER A 194 7.95 12.74 -16.73
N GLU A 195 8.08 11.81 -15.78
CA GLU A 195 9.34 11.45 -15.12
C GLU A 195 9.96 10.16 -15.70
N GLY A 196 9.35 9.58 -16.74
CA GLY A 196 9.77 8.34 -17.38
C GLY A 196 9.31 7.06 -16.67
N GLY A 197 8.32 7.15 -15.79
CA GLY A 197 7.70 6.02 -15.11
C GLY A 197 6.29 5.69 -15.62
N TYR A 198 5.60 4.82 -14.88
CA TYR A 198 4.29 4.28 -15.25
C TYR A 198 3.24 4.42 -14.13
N SER A 199 3.50 5.29 -13.16
CA SER A 199 2.56 5.59 -12.08
C SER A 199 1.58 6.69 -12.53
N PRO A 200 0.26 6.53 -12.34
CA PRO A 200 -0.73 7.53 -12.74
C PRO A 200 -0.72 8.80 -11.86
N TYR A 201 0.02 8.78 -10.75
CA TYR A 201 0.30 9.94 -9.91
C TYR A 201 1.66 9.74 -9.23
N LYS A 202 2.26 10.81 -8.72
CA LYS A 202 3.57 10.70 -8.07
C LYS A 202 3.47 9.90 -6.77
N ILE A 203 4.30 8.87 -6.62
CA ILE A 203 4.50 8.16 -5.36
C ILE A 203 5.96 8.41 -4.93
N ASP A 204 6.14 9.24 -3.91
CA ASP A 204 7.44 9.48 -3.29
C ASP A 204 7.71 8.40 -2.24
N PHE A 205 8.45 7.36 -2.65
CA PHE A 205 8.87 6.28 -1.77
C PHE A 205 9.98 6.73 -0.82
N ARG A 206 9.70 6.70 0.48
CA ARG A 206 10.66 6.99 1.56
C ARG A 206 11.14 5.69 2.20
N ILE A 207 12.28 5.21 1.73
CA ILE A 207 12.91 3.98 2.22
C ILE A 207 13.76 4.32 3.45
N VAL A 208 13.42 3.72 4.59
CA VAL A 208 14.10 3.96 5.88
C VAL A 208 14.15 2.66 6.69
N GLU A 209 15.13 2.49 7.57
CA GLU A 209 15.28 1.25 8.37
C GLU A 209 14.10 1.07 9.34
N ASP A 210 14.09 1.80 10.46
CA ASP A 210 13.04 1.73 11.48
C ASP A 210 12.55 3.11 11.95
N SER A 211 13.12 4.19 11.42
CA SER A 211 12.74 5.54 11.81
C SER A 211 11.42 5.97 11.20
N LYS A 212 10.57 6.64 11.98
CA LYS A 212 9.39 7.33 11.46
C LYS A 212 9.79 8.40 10.43
N VAL A 213 8.99 8.53 9.38
CA VAL A 213 9.14 9.60 8.38
C VAL A 213 8.14 10.70 8.71
N LYS A 214 8.60 11.92 8.98
CA LYS A 214 7.72 13.06 9.24
C LYS A 214 7.38 13.76 7.92
N VAL A 215 6.10 13.78 7.56
CA VAL A 215 5.57 14.38 6.32
C VAL A 215 4.45 15.35 6.67
N HIS A 216 4.67 16.65 6.46
CA HIS A 216 3.69 17.71 6.75
C HIS A 216 3.07 17.58 8.16
N GLY A 217 3.91 17.30 9.17
CA GLY A 217 3.48 17.11 10.56
C GLY A 217 2.88 15.75 10.90
N THR A 218 2.69 14.86 9.92
CA THR A 218 2.24 13.47 10.13
C THR A 218 3.45 12.54 10.27
N ASP A 219 3.47 11.69 11.29
CA ASP A 219 4.49 10.66 11.45
C ASP A 219 4.04 9.36 10.75
N LEU A 220 4.76 8.96 9.70
CA LEU A 220 4.55 7.70 9.00
C LEU A 220 5.47 6.63 9.58
N LYS A 221 4.90 5.47 9.91
CA LYS A 221 5.64 4.25 10.23
C LYS A 221 5.95 3.53 8.92
N PRO A 222 7.19 3.08 8.68
CA PRO A 222 7.53 2.39 7.45
C PRO A 222 6.71 1.11 7.27
N MET A 223 6.16 0.89 6.08
CA MET A 223 5.46 -0.34 5.75
C MET A 223 6.43 -1.52 5.80
N TYR A 224 5.97 -2.61 6.43
CA TYR A 224 6.68 -3.87 6.51
C TYR A 224 5.72 -5.02 6.19
N VAL A 225 6.17 -5.92 5.33
CA VAL A 225 5.53 -7.20 4.99
C VAL A 225 6.60 -8.27 4.99
N ASP A 226 6.29 -9.47 5.46
CA ASP A 226 7.23 -10.57 5.44
C ASP A 226 7.56 -11.01 4.01
N LEU A 227 8.86 -11.01 3.72
CA LEU A 227 9.40 -11.44 2.44
C LEU A 227 9.13 -12.93 2.21
N ALA A 228 8.90 -13.28 0.95
CA ALA A 228 8.71 -14.66 0.47
C ALA A 228 10.02 -15.45 0.36
#